data_AF-U6DIG2-F1
#
_entry.id   AF-U6DIG2-F1
#
_cell.length_a   1.000
_cell.length_b   1.000
_cell.length_c   1.000
_cell.angle_alpha   90.00
_cell.angle_beta   90.00
_cell.angle_gamma   90.00
#
_symmetry.space_group_name_H-M   'P 1'
#
loop_
_entity.id
_entity.type
_entity.pdbx_description
1 polymer ?
#
loop_
_entity_poly.entity_id
_entity_poly.type
_entity_poly.pdbx_seq_one_letter_code
_entity_poly.pdbx_strand_id
1 'polypeptide(L)'
;LKEHLSEKPIQKPNWTLLMFSGDRAQRLKINENSETFSEALKEETEFHSTLYHMVKDFASQKAMEKVRSSSCQLIDSVCYMLLSTRVLSYS
;
A
#
# COMPACT_ATOMS: atom_id res chain seq x y z
N LEU A 1 -12.92 -15.40 -3.88
CA LEU A 1 -13.44 -14.93 -2.57
C LEU A 1 -13.28 -13.41 -2.55
N LYS A 2 -14.38 -12.65 -2.63
CA LYS A 2 -14.36 -11.21 -2.33
C LYS A 2 -14.62 -11.10 -0.83
N GLU A 3 -13.60 -10.80 -0.05
CA GLU A 3 -13.72 -10.57 1.40
C GLU A 3 -14.34 -9.19 1.67
N HIS A 4 -15.56 -8.92 1.18
CA HIS A 4 -16.30 -7.74 1.63
C HIS A 4 -17.12 -8.11 2.85
N LEU A 5 -16.58 -7.78 4.03
CA LEU A 5 -17.37 -7.56 5.23
C LEU A 5 -18.31 -6.36 4.95
N SER A 6 -19.58 -6.66 4.68
CA SER A 6 -20.71 -5.75 4.41
C SER A 6 -20.82 -5.23 2.97
N GLU A 7 -21.97 -5.51 2.34
CA GLU A 7 -22.38 -5.06 0.99
C GLU A 7 -22.62 -3.54 0.89
N LYS A 8 -22.43 -2.79 1.98
CA LYS A 8 -22.62 -1.34 1.97
C LYS A 8 -21.36 -0.65 1.47
N PRO A 9 -21.44 0.15 0.39
CA PRO A 9 -20.31 0.95 -0.06
C PRO A 9 -19.82 1.83 1.09
N ILE A 10 -18.55 1.71 1.46
CA ILE A 10 -17.92 2.64 2.39
C ILE A 10 -17.88 3.98 1.66
N GLN A 11 -18.75 4.92 2.05
CA GLN A 11 -18.91 6.22 1.36
C GLN A 11 -17.62 7.04 1.31
N LYS A 12 -16.72 6.82 2.26
CA LYS A 12 -15.36 7.38 2.30
C LYS A 12 -14.38 6.31 2.77
N PRO A 13 -13.79 5.53 1.86
CA PRO A 13 -12.82 4.55 2.26
C PRO A 13 -11.62 5.25 2.93
N ASN A 14 -11.29 4.84 4.15
CA ASN A 14 -10.07 5.27 4.85
C ASN A 14 -8.87 4.38 4.49
N TRP A 15 -8.80 3.97 3.23
CA TRP A 15 -7.71 3.19 2.67
C TRP A 15 -7.17 3.88 1.43
N THR A 16 -5.97 3.49 1.02
CA THR A 16 -5.32 4.02 -0.18
C THR A 16 -4.64 2.89 -0.93
N LEU A 17 -4.55 3.01 -2.25
CA LEU A 17 -3.80 2.07 -3.07
C LEU A 17 -2.32 2.45 -3.08
N LEU A 18 -1.47 1.46 -2.83
CA LEU A 18 -0.02 1.55 -2.86
C LEU A 18 0.50 0.56 -3.89
N MET A 19 1.51 0.97 -4.64
CA MET A 19 2.26 0.10 -5.53
C MET A 19 3.62 -0.15 -4.88
N PHE A 20 3.96 -1.43 -4.75
CA PHE A 20 5.25 -1.88 -4.25
C PHE A 20 5.84 -2.90 -5.22
N SER A 21 7.02 -2.61 -5.71
CA SER A 21 7.80 -3.45 -6.62
C SER A 21 9.26 -3.42 -6.19
N GLY A 22 10.09 -4.28 -6.81
CA GLY A 22 11.52 -4.33 -6.49
C GLY A 22 12.27 -3.03 -6.79
N ASP A 23 11.75 -2.19 -7.68
CA ASP A 23 12.34 -0.91 -8.08
C ASP A 23 11.76 0.31 -7.34
N ARG A 24 10.51 0.24 -6.84
CA ARG A 24 9.85 1.41 -6.25
C ARG A 24 8.72 1.10 -5.28
N ALA A 25 8.45 2.08 -4.43
CA ALA A 25 7.24 2.15 -3.63
C ALA A 25 6.56 3.52 -3.87
N GLN A 26 5.31 3.55 -4.35
CA GLN A 26 4.54 4.79 -4.51
C GLN A 26 3.05 4.67 -4.15
N ARG A 27 2.42 5.80 -3.81
CA ARG A 27 0.96 5.89 -3.63
C ARG A 27 0.29 6.20 -4.95
N LEU A 28 -0.73 5.44 -5.31
CA LEU A 28 -1.43 5.60 -6.58
C LEU A 28 -2.53 6.67 -6.51
N LYS A 29 -2.75 7.38 -7.61
CA LYS A 29 -3.86 8.33 -7.80
C LYS A 29 -5.22 7.62 -7.93
N ILE A 30 -5.20 6.37 -8.38
CA ILE A 30 -6.41 5.54 -8.54
C ILE A 30 -6.97 5.06 -7.20
N ASN A 31 -8.22 4.60 -7.23
CA ASN A 31 -8.91 3.93 -6.15
C ASN A 31 -9.46 2.57 -6.63
N GLU A 32 -10.00 1.76 -5.72
CA GLU A 32 -10.61 0.45 -6.01
C GLU A 32 -11.72 0.51 -7.08
N ASN A 33 -12.39 1.65 -7.20
CA ASN A 33 -13.49 1.86 -8.16
C ASN A 33 -13.02 2.41 -9.51
N SER A 34 -11.71 2.59 -9.70
CA SER A 34 -11.16 3.10 -10.96
C SER A 34 -11.30 2.03 -12.04
N GLU A 35 -11.93 2.38 -13.16
CA GLU A 35 -12.21 1.44 -14.26
C GLU A 35 -10.93 0.92 -14.93
N THR A 36 -9.86 1.72 -14.88
CA THR A 36 -8.56 1.38 -15.48
C THR A 36 -7.46 1.49 -14.45
N PHE A 37 -6.49 0.58 -14.54
CA PHE A 37 -5.27 0.67 -13.76
C PHE A 37 -4.40 1.84 -14.26
N SER A 38 -3.78 2.55 -13.33
CA SER A 38 -2.81 3.61 -13.64
C SER A 38 -1.76 3.69 -12.53
N GLU A 39 -0.49 3.74 -12.96
CA GLU A 39 0.67 3.91 -12.08
C GLU A 39 0.91 5.38 -11.70
N ALA A 40 0.01 6.29 -12.10
CA ALA A 40 0.15 7.71 -11.80
C ALA A 40 0.23 7.94 -10.28
N LEU A 41 1.29 8.66 -9.86
CA LEU A 41 1.46 9.11 -8.49
C LEU A 41 0.30 10.02 -8.08
N LYS A 42 -0.15 9.85 -6.85
CA LYS A 42 -1.09 10.81 -6.26
C LYS A 42 -0.40 12.17 -6.17
N GLU A 43 -1.14 13.23 -6.53
CA GLU A 43 -0.68 14.61 -6.35
C GLU A 43 -0.22 14.83 -4.90
N GLU A 44 0.88 15.57 -4.72
CA GLU A 44 1.54 15.84 -3.42
C GLU A 44 2.21 14.63 -2.74
N THR A 45 2.45 13.53 -3.46
CA THR A 45 3.23 12.40 -2.92
C THR A 45 4.58 12.25 -3.61
N GLU A 46 5.60 11.86 -2.83
CA GLU A 46 6.96 11.67 -3.32
C GLU A 46 7.23 10.21 -3.71
N PHE A 47 8.28 10.02 -4.52
CA PHE A 47 8.85 8.71 -4.76
C PHE A 47 9.61 8.23 -3.53
N HIS A 48 9.43 6.96 -3.14
CA HIS A 48 10.16 6.37 -2.03
C HIS A 48 11.00 5.18 -2.49
N SER A 49 12.28 5.18 -2.08
CA SER A 49 13.24 4.12 -2.40
C SER A 49 12.94 2.80 -1.67
N THR A 50 12.21 2.84 -0.55
CA THR A 50 11.79 1.64 0.18
C THR A 50 10.37 1.79 0.71
N LEU A 51 9.70 0.65 0.96
CA LEU A 51 8.40 0.62 1.64
C LEU A 51 8.46 1.30 3.01
N TYR A 52 9.59 1.19 3.72
CA TYR A 52 9.78 1.86 5.00
C TYR A 52 9.71 3.39 4.88
N HIS A 53 10.38 3.97 3.87
CA HIS A 53 10.33 5.41 3.64
C HIS A 53 8.93 5.89 3.28
N MET A 54 8.20 5.14 2.46
CA MET A 54 6.80 5.43 2.19
C MET A 54 5.93 5.37 3.46
N VAL A 55 6.03 4.27 4.22
CA VAL A 55 5.22 4.10 5.44
C VAL A 55 5.51 5.23 6.43
N LYS A 56 6.78 5.65 6.55
CA LYS A 56 7.18 6.76 7.42
C LYS A 56 6.45 8.07 7.10
N ASP A 57 6.18 8.34 5.83
CA ASP A 57 5.55 9.60 5.41
C ASP A 57 4.04 9.62 5.69
N PHE A 58 3.37 8.46 5.69
CA PHE A 58 1.93 8.38 5.97
C PHE A 58 1.59 7.96 7.40
N ALA A 59 2.51 7.33 8.12
CA ALA A 59 2.26 6.78 9.44
C ALA A 59 2.26 7.86 10.53
N SER A 60 1.33 7.74 11.48
CA SER A 60 1.37 8.54 12.71
C SER A 60 2.59 8.18 13.56
N GLN A 61 3.00 9.08 14.46
CA GLN A 61 4.09 8.83 15.40
C GLN A 61 3.91 7.52 16.17
N LYS A 62 2.69 7.26 16.67
CA LYS A 62 2.34 6.02 17.38
C LYS A 62 2.46 4.77 16.49
N ALA A 63 2.14 4.88 15.21
CA ALA A 63 2.33 3.78 14.27
C ALA A 63 3.83 3.54 14.02
N MET A 64 4.63 4.60 13.88
CA MET A 64 6.07 4.49 13.71
C MET A 64 6.80 3.92 14.92
N GLU A 65 6.32 4.20 16.14
CA GLU A 65 6.83 3.57 17.36
C GLU A 65 6.65 2.04 17.31
N LYS A 66 5.48 1.57 16.88
CA LYS A 66 5.23 0.13 16.69
C LYS A 66 6.11 -0.49 15.61
N VAL A 67 6.29 0.20 14.49
CA VAL A 67 7.17 -0.27 13.39
C VAL A 67 8.61 -0.40 13.91
N ARG A 68 9.09 0.58 14.67
CA ARG A 68 10.45 0.57 15.25
C ARG A 68 10.63 -0.47 16.35
N SER A 69 9.59 -0.81 17.10
CA SER A 69 9.64 -1.84 18.14
C SER A 69 9.43 -3.25 17.59
N SER A 70 9.11 -3.40 16.30
CA SER A 70 8.88 -4.70 15.67
C SER A 70 10.21 -5.36 15.29
N SER A 71 10.26 -6.69 15.32
CA SER A 71 11.43 -7.44 14.83
C SER A 71 11.69 -7.11 13.36
N CYS A 72 12.93 -6.84 12.97
CA CYS A 72 13.30 -6.56 11.58
C CYS A 72 12.93 -7.72 10.62
N GLN A 73 12.88 -8.95 11.14
CA GLN A 73 12.48 -10.15 10.39
C GLN A 73 11.02 -10.09 9.88
N LEU A 74 10.16 -9.30 10.55
CA LEU A 74 8.79 -9.06 10.09
C LEU A 74 8.75 -8.21 8.82
N ILE A 75 9.70 -7.28 8.66
CA ILE A 75 9.73 -6.41 7.47
C ILE A 75 10.03 -7.25 6.23
N ASP A 76 11.04 -8.12 6.30
CA ASP A 76 11.36 -9.03 5.19
C ASP A 76 10.18 -9.96 4.90
N SER A 77 9.57 -10.53 5.94
CA SER A 77 8.40 -11.40 5.79
C SER A 77 7.21 -10.69 5.12
N VAL A 78 6.95 -9.44 5.49
CA VAL A 78 5.90 -8.61 4.88
C VAL A 78 6.25 -8.27 3.44
N CYS A 79 7.49 -7.86 3.16
CA CYS A 79 7.96 -7.59 1.80
C CYS A 79 7.85 -8.84 0.91
N TYR A 80 8.29 -10.00 1.39
CA TYR A 80 8.17 -11.27 0.67
C TYR A 80 6.71 -11.64 0.44
N MET A 81 5.85 -11.48 1.45
CA MET A 81 4.42 -11.75 1.31
C MET A 81 3.79 -10.84 0.25
N LEU A 82 4.08 -9.53 0.28
CA LEU A 82 3.59 -8.55 -0.68
C LEU A 82 4.10 -8.82 -2.11
N LEU A 83 5.39 -9.12 -2.28
CA LEU A 83 5.95 -9.49 -3.59
C LEU A 83 5.41 -10.83 -4.11
N SER A 84 5.08 -11.76 -3.20
CA SER A 84 4.47 -13.04 -3.55
C SER A 84 2.97 -12.92 -3.82
N THR A 85 2.33 -11.82 -3.39
CA THR A 85 0.94 -11.51 -3.77
C THR A 85 0.95 -10.89 -5.14
N ARG A 86 1.04 -11.76 -6.16
CA ARG A 86 0.82 -11.36 -7.54
C ARG A 86 -0.63 -10.85 -7.64
N VAL A 87 -0.82 -9.54 -7.79
CA VAL A 87 -2.11 -9.00 -8.23
C VAL A 87 -2.43 -9.75 -9.52
N LEU A 88 -3.53 -10.51 -9.55
CA LEU A 88 -4.04 -11.14 -10.76
C LEU A 88 -4.15 -10.03 -11.80
N SER A 89 -3.15 -9.96 -12.66
CA SER A 89 -2.98 -8.86 -13.57
C SER A 89 -4.11 -8.98 -14.57
N TYR A 90 -5.07 -8.07 -14.53
CA TYR A 90 -6.00 -7.92 -15.64
C TYR A 90 -5.15 -7.55 -16.86
N SER A 91 -5.13 -8.45 -17.85
CA SER A 91 -4.60 -8.20 -19.19
C SER A 91 -5.68 -7.56 -20.04
#